data_AF-A0A7C3NTN8-F1
#
_entry.id   AF-A0A7C3NTN8-F1
#
_cell.length_a   1.000
_cell.length_b   1.000
_cell.length_c   1.000
_cell.angle_alpha   90.00
_cell.angle_beta   90.00
_cell.angle_gamma   90.00
#
_symmetry.space_group_name_H-M   'P 1'
#
loop_
_entity.id
_entity.type
_entity.pdbx_description
1 polymer ?
#
loop_
_entity_poly.entity_id
_entity_poly.type
_entity_poly.pdbx_seq_one_letter_code
_entity_poly.pdbx_strand_id
1 'polypeptide(L)' 'NAQGEVIGIVTAILNPTDQRFFVGIGFAVPIESAAAAAGLPPF' A
#
# COMPACT_ATOMS: atom_id res chain seq x y z
N ASN A 1 2.82 8.91 6.06
CA ASN A 1 2.85 10.13 5.21
C ASN A 1 4.19 10.84 5.45
N ALA A 2 4.34 12.11 5.03
CA ALA A 2 5.59 12.88 5.22
C ALA A 2 6.00 13.04 6.69
N GLN A 3 5.07 12.80 7.62
CA GLN A 3 5.24 12.86 9.07
C GLN A 3 5.66 11.50 9.67
N GLY A 4 5.82 10.46 8.84
CA GLY A 4 6.26 9.12 9.28
C GLY A 4 5.13 8.16 9.67
N GLU A 5 3.87 8.55 9.51
CA GLU A 5 2.73 7.68 9.82
C GLU A 5 2.60 6.53 8.80
N VAL A 6 2.27 5.33 9.27
CA VAL A 6 1.92 4.22 8.38
C VAL A 6 0.50 4.43 7.88
N ILE A 7 0.33 4.55 6.57
CA ILE A 7 -0.97 4.81 5.93
C ILE A 7 -1.48 3.64 5.08
N GLY A 8 -0.64 2.63 4.83
CA GLY A 8 -1.03 1.46 4.06
C GLY A 8 0.10 0.46 3.83
N ILE A 9 -0.29 -0.72 3.35
CA ILE A 9 0.60 -1.86 3.07
C ILE A 9 0.57 -2.11 1.56
N VAL A 10 1.74 -2.11 0.90
CA VAL A 10 1.83 -2.44 -0.53
C VAL A 10 1.53 -3.93 -0.72
N THR A 11 0.52 -4.24 -1.53
CA THR A 11 0.09 -5.62 -1.80
C THR A 11 0.31 -6.04 -3.24
N ALA A 12 0.42 -5.08 -4.17
CA ALA A 12 0.77 -5.37 -5.55
C ALA A 12 1.60 -4.24 -6.17
N ILE A 13 2.39 -4.62 -7.15
CA ILE A 13 3.21 -3.72 -7.95
C ILE A 13 3.00 -4.08 -9.42
N LEU A 14 2.66 -3.10 -10.25
CA LEU A 14 2.47 -3.25 -11.69
C LEU A 14 3.48 -2.40 -12.44
N ASN A 15 4.24 -2.98 -13.37
CA ASN A 15 4.96 -2.22 -14.39
C ASN A 15 4.10 -2.17 -15.67
N PRO A 16 3.51 -1.03 -16.05
CA PRO A 16 2.64 -0.92 -17.22
C PRO A 16 3.43 -0.80 -18.54
N THR A 17 4.76 -0.83 -18.51
CA THR A 17 5.61 -0.73 -19.70
C THR A 17 6.60 -1.90 -19.80
N ASP A 18 7.04 -2.20 -21.03
CA ASP A 18 8.06 -3.22 -21.31
C ASP A 18 9.50 -2.66 -21.22
N GLN A 19 9.68 -1.49 -20.62
CA GLN A 19 10.99 -0.85 -20.49
C GLN A 19 11.80 -1.51 -19.37
N ARG A 20 13.13 -1.59 -19.54
CA ARG A 20 14.06 -2.20 -18.56
C ARG A 20 14.31 -1.34 -17.31
N PHE A 21 13.53 -0.29 -17.10
CA PHE A 21 13.51 0.51 -15.89
C PHE A 21 12.07 0.61 -15.39
N PHE A 22 11.91 0.69 -14.07
CA PHE A 22 10.60 0.58 -13.45
C PHE A 22 9.86 1.92 -13.45
N VAL A 23 8.69 1.95 -14.08
CA VAL A 23 7.69 3.04 -13.99
C VAL A 23 6.41 2.47 -13.39
N GLY A 24 6.52 1.81 -12.24
CA GLY A 24 5.39 1.03 -11.75
C GLY A 24 4.45 1.73 -10.79
N ILE A 25 3.25 1.20 -10.77
CA ILE A 25 2.13 1.61 -9.95
C ILE A 25 2.10 0.66 -8.75
N GLY A 26 2.18 1.22 -7.54
CA GLY A 26 1.97 0.48 -6.30
C GLY A 26 0.50 0.51 -5.91
N PHE A 27 -0.06 -0.65 -5.55
CA PHE A 27 -1.39 -0.76 -4.96
C PHE A 27 -1.24 -1.08 -3.48
N ALA A 28 -1.92 -0.30 -2.64
CA ALA A 28 -1.85 -0.44 -1.20
C ALA A 28 -3.23 -0.69 -0.59
N VAL A 29 -3.26 -1.54 0.44
CA VAL A 29 -4.40 -1.64 1.34
C VAL A 29 -4.25 -0.57 2.43
N PRO A 30 -5.25 0.30 2.66
CA PRO A 30 -5.21 1.27 3.75
C PRO A 30 -5.05 0.61 5.12
N ILE A 31 -4.35 1.26 6.04
CA ILE A 31 -4.04 0.66 7.34
C ILE A 31 -5.30 0.42 8.19
N GLU A 32 -6.32 1.28 8.06
CA GLU A 32 -7.64 1.16 8.67
C GLU A 32 -8.33 -0.13 8.23
N SER A 33 -8.29 -0.39 6.92
CA SER A 33 -8.90 -1.59 6.32
C SER A 33 -8.16 -2.86 6.74
N ALA A 34 -6.82 -2.83 6.76
CA ALA A 34 -5.99 -3.96 7.18
C ALA A 34 -6.20 -4.30 8.66
N ALA A 35 -6.25 -3.30 9.53
CA ALA A 35 -6.45 -3.49 10.96
C ALA A 35 -7.85 -4.00 11.30
N ALA A 36 -8.88 -3.48 10.63
CA ALA A 36 -10.25 -3.99 10.75
C ALA A 36 -10.33 -5.47 10.33
N ALA A 37 -9.69 -5.84 9.21
CA ALA A 37 -9.61 -7.23 8.77
C ALA A 37 -8.85 -8.14 9.76
N ALA A 38 -7.87 -7.59 10.47
CA ALA A 38 -7.13 -8.28 11.53
C ALA A 38 -7.87 -8.34 12.88
N GLY A 39 -9.05 -7.74 13.01
CA GLY A 39 -9.83 -7.71 14.25
C GLY A 39 -9.27 -6.79 15.33
N LEU A 40 -8.45 -5.81 14.95
CA LEU A 40 -7.94 -4.80 15.88
C LEU A 40 -9.04 -3.78 16.22
N PRO A 41 -9.12 -3.29 17.47
CA PRO A 41 -10.03 -2.21 17.83
C PRO A 41 -9.71 -0.93 17.02
N PRO A 42 -10.73 -0.10 16.72
CA PRO A 42 -10.55 1.10 15.90
C PRO A 42 -9.62 2.11 16.59
N PHE A 43 -8.85 2.83 15.77
CA PHE A 43 -7.94 3.92 16.15
C PHE A 43 -8.51 5.28 15.80
#